data_AF-A0AAW2UQJ0-F1
#
_entry.id   AF-A0AAW2UQJ0-F1
#
_cell.length_a   1.000
_cell.length_b   1.000
_cell.length_c   1.000
_cell.angle_alpha   90.00
_cell.angle_beta   90.00
_cell.angle_gamma   90.00
#
_symmetry.space_group_name_H-M   'P 1'
#
loop_
_entity.id
_entity.type
_entity.pdbx_description
1 polymer ?
#
loop_
_entity_poly.entity_id
_entity_poly.type
_entity_poly.pdbx_seq_one_letter_code
_entity_poly.pdbx_strand_id
1 'polypeptide(L)'
;MEETPAIEKWLLHVDRSSTIQGSDAGIVITSPKGEDLEFAVKFGFEAEYEALVIGMKMAHEAGARHLVAYSDSQLVLKQVEDTYEAKEETMI
;
A
#
# COMPACT_ATOMS: atom_id res chain seq x y z
N MET A 1 -15.33 28.72 17.47
CA MET A 1 -14.47 28.15 16.42
C MET A 1 -14.62 26.65 16.52
N GLU A 2 -15.37 26.04 15.60
CA GLU A 2 -15.45 24.58 15.54
C GLU A 2 -14.13 24.09 14.95
N GLU A 3 -13.26 23.54 15.79
CA GLU A 3 -12.15 22.72 15.30
C GLU A 3 -12.77 21.42 14.80
N THR A 4 -12.87 21.28 13.48
CA THR A 4 -13.10 19.97 12.87
C THR A 4 -12.06 19.02 13.44
N PRO A 5 -12.41 17.86 14.03
CA PRO A 5 -11.42 16.94 14.56
C PRO A 5 -10.45 16.61 13.44
N ALA A 6 -9.16 16.86 13.66
CA ALA A 6 -8.12 16.52 12.71
C ALA A 6 -8.27 15.03 12.40
N ILE A 7 -8.67 14.70 11.17
CA ILE A 7 -8.79 13.31 10.74
C ILE A 7 -7.41 12.69 10.93
N GLU A 8 -7.32 11.70 11.82
CA GLU A 8 -6.10 10.93 12.07
C GLU A 8 -5.79 10.08 10.82
N LYS A 9 -5.14 10.71 9.85
CA LYS A 9 -4.78 10.10 8.56
C LYS A 9 -3.46 9.35 8.69
N TRP A 10 -3.49 8.10 8.24
CA TRP A 10 -2.30 7.30 8.01
C TRP A 10 -1.83 7.49 6.57
N LEU A 11 -0.53 7.47 6.34
CA LEU A 11 0.06 7.52 5.00
C LEU A 11 0.68 6.17 4.66
N LEU A 12 0.47 5.70 3.44
CA LEU A 12 1.09 4.50 2.89
C LEU A 12 1.85 4.89 1.62
N HIS A 13 3.15 4.63 1.61
CA HIS A 13 3.99 4.76 0.44
C HIS A 13 4.49 3.38 0.03
N VAL A 14 4.42 3.10 -1.26
CA VAL A 14 5.00 1.91 -1.85
C VAL A 14 5.97 2.35 -2.93
N ASP A 15 7.15 1.76 -2.92
CA ASP A 15 8.15 2.00 -3.97
C ASP A 15 8.71 0.67 -4.46
N ARG A 16 8.85 0.55 -5.78
CA ARG A 16 9.37 -0.66 -6.40
C ARG A 16 10.89 -0.64 -6.42
N SER A 17 11.50 -1.76 -6.02
CA SER A 17 12.92 -2.03 -6.26
C SER A 17 13.07 -3.25 -7.17
N SER A 18 13.53 -3.05 -8.40
CA SER A 18 13.86 -4.18 -9.28
C SER A 18 15.29 -4.65 -9.00
N THR A 19 15.47 -5.86 -8.47
CA THR A 19 16.79 -6.48 -8.35
C THR A 19 16.95 -7.63 -9.34
N ILE A 20 18.18 -8.04 -9.63
CA ILE A 20 18.51 -9.09 -10.61
C ILE A 20 17.94 -10.46 -10.17
N GLN A 21 17.51 -10.60 -8.91
CA GLN A 21 16.99 -11.82 -8.31
C GLN A 21 15.46 -11.86 -8.17
N GLY A 22 14.74 -10.78 -8.53
CA GLY A 22 13.28 -10.70 -8.38
C GLY A 22 12.73 -9.27 -8.38
N SER A 23 11.42 -9.14 -8.27
CA SER A 23 10.78 -7.84 -8.07
C SER A 23 10.63 -7.63 -6.56
N ASP A 24 11.28 -6.63 -6.01
CA ASP A 24 11.16 -6.27 -4.59
C ASP A 24 10.34 -4.97 -4.48
N ALA A 25 9.71 -4.73 -3.33
CA ALA A 25 9.12 -3.42 -3.03
C ALA A 25 9.26 -3.05 -1.56
N GLY A 26 9.45 -1.76 -1.33
CA GLY A 26 9.43 -1.13 -0.03
C GLY A 26 8.03 -0.63 0.29
N ILE A 27 7.62 -0.81 1.54
CA ILE A 27 6.36 -0.30 2.10
C ILE A 27 6.73 0.60 3.28
N VAL A 28 6.21 1.82 3.30
CA VAL A 28 6.32 2.73 4.44
C VAL A 28 4.92 3.14 4.89
N ILE A 29 4.61 2.89 6.16
CA ILE A 29 3.36 3.29 6.78
C ILE A 29 3.66 4.34 7.85
N THR A 30 3.15 5.56 7.69
CA THR A 30 3.31 6.65 8.65
C THR A 30 2.03 6.81 9.46
N SER A 31 2.14 6.71 10.78
CA SER A 31 1.03 6.95 11.70
C SER A 31 0.67 8.45 11.76
N PRO A 32 -0.55 8.80 12.19
CA PRO A 32 -0.96 10.19 12.41
C PRO A 32 -0.07 10.94 13.41
N LYS A 33 0.69 10.20 14.23
CA LYS A 33 1.64 10.74 15.21
C LYS A 33 3.05 10.93 14.62
N GLY A 34 3.25 10.58 13.35
CA GLY A 34 4.54 10.65 12.65
C GLY A 34 5.46 9.46 12.90
N GLU A 35 4.92 8.32 13.34
CA GLU A 35 5.71 7.09 13.52
C GLU A 35 5.73 6.29 12.22
N ASP A 36 6.92 5.94 11.74
CA ASP A 36 7.09 5.18 10.50
C ASP A 36 7.30 3.68 10.77
N LEU A 37 6.63 2.85 9.97
CA LEU A 37 6.83 1.41 9.88
C LEU A 37 7.30 1.07 8.47
N GLU A 38 8.53 0.57 8.37
CA GLU A 38 9.16 0.22 7.09
C GLU A 38 9.23 -1.30 6.91
N PHE A 39 8.82 -1.78 5.73
CA PHE A 39 8.89 -3.18 5.36
C PHE A 39 9.53 -3.33 3.98
N ALA A 40 10.39 -4.33 3.84
CA ALA A 40 10.90 -4.78 2.55
C ALA A 40 10.32 -6.16 2.27
N VAL A 41 9.60 -6.28 1.15
CA VAL A 41 8.93 -7.53 0.78
C VAL A 41 9.41 -7.93 -0.62
N LYS A 42 9.76 -9.21 -0.75
CA LYS A 42 10.14 -9.81 -2.03
C LYS A 42 8.91 -10.38 -2.70
N PHE A 43 8.70 -10.03 -3.96
CA PHE A 43 7.50 -10.40 -4.70
C PHE A 43 7.85 -11.18 -5.96
N GLY A 44 6.94 -12.09 -6.34
CA GLY A 44 7.08 -12.95 -7.52
C GLY A 44 6.56 -12.28 -8.80
N PHE A 45 5.59 -11.38 -8.67
CA PHE A 45 5.00 -10.59 -9.75
C PHE A 45 5.00 -9.09 -9.37
N GLU A 46 4.27 -8.22 -10.07
CA GLU A 46 4.29 -6.75 -9.95
C GLU A 46 4.37 -6.24 -8.50
N ALA A 47 5.62 -6.07 -8.01
CA ALA A 47 5.93 -5.96 -6.58
C ALA A 47 5.21 -4.83 -5.87
N GLU A 48 4.99 -3.74 -6.59
CA GLU A 48 4.35 -2.55 -6.05
C GLU A 48 2.85 -2.77 -5.78
N TYR A 49 2.15 -3.52 -6.64
CA TYR A 49 0.75 -3.88 -6.43
C TYR A 49 0.57 -4.75 -5.20
N GLU A 50 1.37 -5.83 -5.11
CA GLU A 50 1.32 -6.76 -3.97
C GLU A 50 1.71 -6.03 -2.67
N ALA A 51 2.73 -5.17 -2.72
CA ALA A 51 3.12 -4.32 -1.61
C ALA A 51 2.03 -3.34 -1.17
N LEU A 52 1.29 -2.75 -2.11
CA LEU A 52 0.18 -1.87 -1.79
C LEU A 52 -0.94 -2.61 -1.06
N VAL A 53 -1.33 -3.79 -1.55
CA VAL A 53 -2.36 -4.62 -0.92
C VAL A 53 -1.94 -5.02 0.50
N ILE A 54 -0.69 -5.45 0.68
CA ILE A 54 -0.15 -5.81 2.01
C ILE A 54 -0.07 -4.59 2.92
N GLY A 55 0.43 -3.45 2.42
CA GLY A 55 0.51 -2.19 3.16
C GLY A 55 -0.84 -1.72 3.68
N MET A 56 -1.89 -1.81 2.85
CA MET A 56 -3.26 -1.46 3.26
C MET A 56 -3.79 -2.39 4.35
N LYS A 57 -3.53 -3.71 4.25
CA LYS A 57 -3.91 -4.68 5.28
C LYS A 57 -3.21 -4.37 6.61
N MET A 58 -1.90 -4.12 6.58
CA MET A 58 -1.12 -3.79 7.78
C MET A 58 -1.60 -2.49 8.43
N ALA A 59 -1.88 -1.45 7.65
CA ALA A 59 -2.42 -0.20 8.18
C ALA A 59 -3.79 -0.41 8.85
N HIS A 60 -4.67 -1.21 8.24
CA HIS A 60 -5.96 -1.55 8.83
C HIS A 60 -5.81 -2.33 10.15
N GLU A 61 -4.92 -3.32 10.20
CA GLU A 61 -4.62 -4.08 11.44
C GLU A 61 -4.01 -3.20 12.53
N ALA A 62 -3.23 -2.18 12.16
CA ALA A 62 -2.70 -1.16 13.07
C ALA A 62 -3.76 -0.15 13.57
N GLY A 63 -5.00 -0.23 13.06
CA GLY A 63 -6.12 0.62 13.48
C GLY A 63 -6.37 1.84 12.62
N ALA A 64 -5.77 1.93 11.42
CA ALA A 64 -6.03 3.03 10.49
C ALA A 64 -7.48 3.01 10.01
N ARG A 65 -8.23 4.08 10.32
CA ARG A 65 -9.59 4.31 9.79
C ARG A 65 -9.61 5.17 8.54
N HIS A 66 -8.55 5.95 8.33
CA HIS A 66 -8.37 6.82 7.18
C HIS A 66 -6.94 6.64 6.69
N LEU A 67 -6.79 6.13 5.47
CA LEU A 67 -5.52 5.84 4.84
C LEU A 67 -5.41 6.63 3.52
N VAL A 68 -4.27 7.26 3.30
CA VAL A 68 -3.90 7.83 1.99
C VAL A 68 -2.75 7.01 1.46
N ALA A 69 -2.95 6.35 0.32
CA ALA A 69 -1.94 5.51 -0.30
C ALA A 69 -1.39 6.16 -1.58
N TYR A 70 -0.07 6.12 -1.74
CA TYR A 70 0.65 6.60 -2.91
C TYR A 70 1.30 5.41 -3.62
N SER A 71 1.01 5.28 -4.91
CA SER A 71 1.49 4.19 -5.78
C SER A 71 1.54 4.67 -7.22
N ASP A 72 2.57 4.27 -7.97
CA ASP A 72 2.71 4.42 -9.41
C ASP A 72 2.29 3.17 -10.21
N SER A 73 1.84 2.11 -9.53
CA SER A 73 1.35 0.87 -10.16
C SER A 73 0.14 1.14 -11.05
N GLN A 74 0.34 0.88 -12.35
CA GLN A 74 -0.73 1.01 -13.35
C GLN A 74 -1.85 -0.01 -13.17
N LEU A 75 -1.60 -1.15 -12.48
CA LEU A 75 -2.66 -2.11 -12.16
C LEU A 75 -3.66 -1.53 -11.16
N VAL A 76 -3.18 -0.77 -10.18
CA VAL A 76 -4.04 -0.10 -9.20
C VAL A 76 -4.99 0.87 -9.89
N LEU A 77 -4.46 1.69 -10.81
CA LEU A 77 -5.27 2.62 -11.60
C LEU A 77 -6.36 1.87 -12.37
N LYS A 78 -6.00 0.78 -13.06
CA LYS A 78 -6.97 0.03 -13.86
C LYS A 78 -8.04 -0.66 -13.01
N GLN A 79 -7.70 -1.15 -11.82
CA GLN A 79 -8.66 -1.79 -10.91
C GLN A 79 -9.60 -0.77 -10.27
N VAL A 80 -9.12 0.44 -9.94
CA VAL A 80 -9.97 1.55 -9.44
C VAL A 80 -10.91 2.07 -10.52
N GLU A 81 -10.46 2.07 -11.78
CA GLU A 81 -11.30 2.41 -12.94
C GLU A 81 -12.25 1.27 -13.37
N ASP A 82 -12.28 0.15 -12.64
CA ASP A 82 -13.07 -1.05 -12.96
C ASP A 82 -12.75 -1.64 -14.35
N THR A 83 -11.57 -1.33 -14.90
CA THR A 83 -11.09 -1.77 -16.22
C THR A 83 -10.21 -3.02 -16.16
N TYR A 84 -9.90 -3.49 -14.94
CA TYR A 84 -9.11 -4.69 -14.71
C TYR A 84 -9.67 -5.49 -13.53
N GLU A 85 -10.19 -6.69 -13.81
CA GLU A 85 -10.45 -7.72 -12.81
C GLU A 85 -9.18 -8.55 -12.62
N ALA A 86 -8.61 -8.52 -11.42
CA ALA A 86 -7.55 -9.44 -11.04
C ALA A 86 -8.08 -10.87 -11.07
N LYS A 87 -7.64 -11.66 -12.06
CA LYS A 87 -7.96 -13.09 -12.17
C LYS A 87 -6.93 -13.91 -11.39
N GLU A 88 -7.05 -13.95 -10.07
CA GLU A 88 -6.35 -14.96 -9.28
C GLU A 88 -7.35 -15.73 -8.43
N GLU A 89 -7.64 -16.97 -8.83
CA GLU A 89 -8.46 -17.93 -8.08
C GLU A 89 -7.69 -18.56 -6.90
N THR A 90 -6.43 -18.17 -6.64
CA THR A 90 -5.65 -18.78 -5.56
C THR A 90 -4.52 -17.87 -5.07
N MET A 91 -4.82 -16.92 -4.18
CA MET A 91 -3.80 -16.47 -3.23
C MET A 91 -3.71 -17.52 -2.12
N ILE A 92 -2.61 -18.27 -2.09
CA ILE A 92 -2.27 -19.26 -1.04
C ILE A 92 -1.59 -18.57 0.14
#